data_AF-A0A2M7XVM7-F1
#
_entry.id   AF-A0A2M7XVM7-F1
#
_cell.length_a   1.000
_cell.length_b   1.000
_cell.length_c   1.000
_cell.angle_alpha   90.00
_cell.angle_beta   90.00
_cell.angle_gamma   90.00
#
_symmetry.space_group_name_H-M   'P 1'
#
loop_
_entity.id
_entity.type
_entity.pdbx_description
1 polymer ?
#
loop_
_entity_poly.entity_id
_entity_poly.type
_entity_poly.pdbx_seq_one_letter_code
_entity_poly.pdbx_strand_id
1 'polypeptide(L)'
;DYIKSMREQGRRVLMIGDGLNDAGALAASDVGIALTEDLTSFSPACDAILDAKHLKELPTFLAFAGLSRRLVIASFGLSFLYNAVGLSFAVAGMLSPLVSAILMPLSSISVVVFTTTVTRFRAMQLRWV
;
A
#
# COMPACT_ATOMS: atom_id res chain seq x y z
N ASP A 1 -2.42 -16.29 -22.43
CA ASP A 1 -1.89 -17.59 -21.94
C ASP A 1 -0.57 -17.50 -21.18
N TYR A 2 0.42 -16.74 -21.66
CA TYR A 2 1.72 -16.61 -20.95
C TYR A 2 1.62 -16.08 -19.50
N ILE A 3 0.80 -15.06 -19.24
CA ILE A 3 0.61 -14.52 -17.89
C ILE A 3 -0.01 -15.56 -16.96
N LYS A 4 -0.98 -16.35 -17.47
CA LYS A 4 -1.61 -17.42 -16.69
C LYS A 4 -0.62 -18.50 -16.31
N SER A 5 0.22 -18.95 -17.25
CA SER A 5 1.24 -19.96 -16.96
C SER A 5 2.27 -19.48 -15.93
N MET A 6 2.67 -18.20 -15.97
CA MET A 6 3.55 -17.60 -14.96
C MET A 6 2.89 -17.58 -13.57
N ARG A 7 1.59 -17.31 -13.50
CA ARG A 7 0.82 -17.33 -12.24
C ARG A 7 0.60 -18.74 -11.72
N GLU A 8 0.37 -19.71 -12.60
CA GLU A 8 0.29 -21.15 -12.26
C GLU A 8 1.62 -21.67 -11.68
N GLN A 9 2.74 -21.08 -12.07
CA GLN A 9 4.05 -21.32 -11.45
C GLN A 9 4.26 -20.59 -10.12
N GLY A 10 3.21 -19.97 -9.56
CA GLY A 10 3.25 -19.24 -8.29
C GLY A 10 3.93 -17.87 -8.35
N ARG A 11 4.23 -17.35 -9.55
CA ARG A 11 4.82 -16.01 -9.68
C ARG A 11 3.74 -14.94 -9.58
N ARG A 12 4.13 -13.77 -9.07
CA ARG A 12 3.31 -12.56 -9.08
C ARG A 12 3.70 -11.73 -10.31
N VAL A 13 2.73 -11.40 -11.15
CA VAL A 13 2.96 -10.75 -12.44
C VAL A 13 2.38 -9.34 -12.44
N LEU A 14 3.24 -8.36 -12.69
CA LEU A 14 2.83 -7.00 -13.03
C LEU A 14 2.95 -6.84 -14.55
N MET A 15 1.84 -6.46 -15.20
CA MET A 15 1.79 -6.22 -16.65
C MET A 15 1.71 -4.72 -16.93
N ILE A 16 2.42 -4.28 -17.96
CA ILE A 16 2.34 -2.90 -18.48
C ILE A 16 1.93 -3.01 -19.94
N GLY A 17 0.91 -2.27 -20.34
CA GLY A 17 0.39 -2.29 -21.71
C GLY A 17 -0.37 -1.02 -22.06
N ASP A 18 -0.83 -0.90 -23.30
CA ASP A 18 -1.57 0.29 -23.78
C ASP A 18 -3.02 0.37 -23.27
N GLY A 19 -3.53 -0.70 -22.68
CA GLY A 19 -4.92 -0.82 -22.22
C GLY A 19 -5.87 -1.30 -23.31
N LEU A 20 -5.77 -0.81 -24.54
CA LEU A 20 -6.69 -1.12 -25.62
C LEU A 20 -6.51 -2.55 -26.16
N ASN A 21 -5.29 -2.87 -26.61
CA ASN A 21 -4.98 -4.17 -27.21
C ASN A 21 -4.57 -5.18 -26.14
N ASP A 22 -4.00 -4.68 -25.04
CA ASP A 22 -3.47 -5.49 -23.95
C ASP A 22 -4.49 -5.77 -22.84
N ALA A 23 -5.76 -5.37 -22.99
CA ALA A 23 -6.81 -5.48 -21.97
C ALA A 23 -6.90 -6.88 -21.34
N GLY A 24 -6.89 -7.92 -22.16
CA GLY A 24 -6.98 -9.30 -21.67
C GLY A 24 -5.73 -9.75 -20.90
N ALA A 25 -4.56 -9.23 -21.25
CA ALA A 25 -3.31 -9.50 -20.54
C ALA A 25 -3.24 -8.73 -19.21
N LEU A 26 -3.66 -7.46 -19.21
CA LEU A 26 -3.78 -6.63 -18.00
C LEU A 26 -4.73 -7.28 -16.98
N ALA A 27 -5.94 -7.68 -17.41
CA ALA A 27 -6.91 -8.35 -16.54
C ALA A 27 -6.45 -9.73 -16.03
N ALA A 28 -5.57 -10.42 -16.76
CA ALA A 28 -5.05 -11.72 -16.34
C ALA A 28 -3.89 -11.62 -15.34
N SER A 29 -3.26 -10.45 -15.22
CA SER A 29 -2.13 -10.21 -14.33
C SER A 29 -2.56 -10.01 -12.87
N ASP A 30 -1.60 -9.95 -11.94
CA ASP A 30 -1.92 -9.61 -10.53
C ASP A 30 -1.99 -8.10 -10.32
N VAL A 31 -1.31 -7.32 -11.17
CA VAL A 31 -1.38 -5.86 -11.25
C VAL A 31 -1.22 -5.43 -12.70
N GLY A 32 -2.23 -4.80 -13.28
CA GLY A 32 -2.20 -4.24 -14.63
C GLY A 32 -2.02 -2.72 -14.61
N ILE A 33 -0.96 -2.21 -15.26
CA ILE A 33 -0.73 -0.77 -15.43
C ILE A 33 -0.94 -0.41 -16.91
N ALA A 34 -1.94 0.43 -17.19
CA ALA A 34 -2.11 1.01 -18.51
C ALA A 34 -1.15 2.21 -18.68
N LEU A 35 -0.32 2.19 -19.72
CA LEU A 35 0.54 3.29 -20.10
C LEU A 35 -0.17 4.13 -21.16
N THR A 36 -0.42 5.42 -20.88
CA THR A 36 -1.11 6.29 -21.84
C THR A 36 -0.49 7.68 -21.93
N GLU A 37 -0.56 8.27 -23.11
CA GLU A 37 -0.32 9.70 -23.34
C GLU A 37 -1.61 10.52 -23.23
N ASP A 38 -2.76 9.86 -23.35
CA ASP A 38 -4.10 10.46 -23.32
C ASP A 38 -4.94 9.83 -22.20
N LEU A 39 -5.32 10.63 -21.22
CA LEU A 39 -6.11 10.18 -20.07
C LEU A 39 -7.54 9.76 -20.45
N THR A 40 -7.97 9.99 -21.69
CA THR A 40 -9.30 9.61 -22.17
C THR A 40 -9.36 8.22 -22.81
N SER A 41 -8.22 7.61 -23.14
CA SER A 41 -8.14 6.33 -23.88
C SER A 41 -7.65 5.14 -23.05
N PHE A 42 -8.08 5.04 -21.78
CA PHE A 42 -7.71 3.90 -20.93
C PHE A 42 -8.71 2.73 -21.03
N SER A 43 -8.24 1.56 -20.62
CA SER A 43 -9.06 0.36 -20.56
C SER A 43 -9.57 0.11 -19.14
N PRO A 44 -10.84 -0.28 -18.96
CA PRO A 44 -11.37 -0.70 -17.66
C PRO A 44 -10.66 -1.91 -17.05
N ALA A 45 -9.80 -2.59 -17.83
CA ALA A 45 -9.10 -3.80 -17.43
C ALA A 45 -7.79 -3.58 -16.65
N CYS A 46 -7.40 -2.34 -16.33
CA CYS A 46 -6.18 -2.02 -15.57
C CYS A 46 -6.48 -1.54 -14.13
N ASP A 47 -5.54 -1.77 -13.21
CA ASP A 47 -5.60 -1.32 -11.82
C ASP A 47 -5.03 0.10 -11.62
N ALA A 48 -4.13 0.52 -12.51
CA ALA A 48 -3.50 1.83 -12.47
C ALA A 48 -3.23 2.36 -13.88
N ILE A 49 -3.18 3.69 -13.99
CA ILE A 49 -2.83 4.40 -15.21
C ILE A 49 -1.52 5.15 -14.95
N LEU A 50 -0.56 4.98 -15.85
CA LEU A 50 0.73 5.66 -15.83
C LEU A 50 0.84 6.57 -17.04
N ASP A 51 1.18 7.84 -16.81
CA ASP A 51 1.55 8.75 -17.89
C ASP A 51 2.87 8.27 -18.52
N ALA A 52 2.87 8.07 -19.83
CA ALA A 52 4.03 7.61 -20.60
C ALA A 52 5.30 8.46 -20.34
N LYS A 53 5.14 9.76 -20.08
CA LYS A 53 6.24 10.68 -19.78
C LYS A 53 6.97 10.30 -18.48
N HIS A 54 6.28 9.66 -17.55
CA HIS A 54 6.77 9.30 -16.22
C HIS A 54 7.12 7.80 -16.10
N LEU A 55 7.16 7.04 -17.20
CA LEU A 55 7.54 5.62 -17.17
C LEU A 55 8.88 5.36 -16.47
N LYS A 56 9.81 6.32 -16.56
CA LYS A 56 11.12 6.29 -15.90
C LYS A 56 11.03 6.27 -14.36
N GLU A 57 9.93 6.73 -13.78
CA GLU A 57 9.70 6.80 -12.34
C GLU A 57 9.08 5.52 -11.77
N LEU A 58 8.62 4.61 -12.64
CA LEU A 58 7.96 3.37 -12.24
C LEU A 58 8.79 2.52 -11.25
N PRO A 59 10.12 2.33 -11.45
CA PRO A 59 10.92 1.58 -10.47
C PRO A 59 10.89 2.21 -9.07
N THR A 60 10.93 3.54 -9.00
CA THR A 60 10.88 4.28 -7.73
C THR A 60 9.49 4.19 -7.10
N PHE A 61 8.43 4.26 -7.90
CA PHE A 61 7.06 4.02 -7.43
C PHE A 61 6.91 2.61 -6.84
N LEU A 62 7.40 1.58 -7.52
CA LEU A 62 7.33 0.20 -7.03
C LEU A 62 8.14 0.00 -5.74
N ALA A 63 9.31 0.64 -5.63
CA ALA A 63 10.09 0.65 -4.40
C ALA A 63 9.33 1.33 -3.26
N PHE A 64 8.67 2.45 -3.53
CA PHE A 64 7.82 3.16 -2.57
C PHE A 64 6.60 2.34 -2.16
N ALA A 65 5.90 1.68 -3.09
CA ALA A 65 4.79 0.79 -2.80
C ALA A 65 5.20 -0.38 -1.88
N GLY A 66 6.38 -0.97 -2.13
CA GLY A 66 6.98 -1.99 -1.27
C GLY A 66 7.26 -1.48 0.15
N LEU A 67 7.73 -0.24 0.27
CA LEU A 67 7.94 0.42 1.56
C LEU A 67 6.63 0.72 2.28
N SER A 68 5.61 1.23 1.59
CA SER A 68 4.27 1.47 2.14
C SER A 68 3.67 0.20 2.72
N ARG A 69 3.82 -0.94 2.03
CA ARG A 69 3.39 -2.24 2.58
C ARG A 69 4.09 -2.58 3.90
N ARG A 70 5.40 -2.34 4.00
CA ARG A 70 6.15 -2.57 5.25
C ARG A 70 5.67 -1.65 6.37
N LEU A 71 5.32 -0.41 6.06
CA LEU A 71 4.76 0.54 7.04
C LEU A 71 3.39 0.11 7.56
N VAL A 72 2.53 -0.41 6.70
CA VAL A 72 1.23 -0.98 7.13
C VAL A 72 1.45 -2.16 8.06
N ILE A 73 2.39 -3.06 7.75
CA ILE A 73 2.70 -4.20 8.64
C ILE A 73 3.26 -3.70 9.99
N ALA A 74 4.13 -2.69 9.97
CA ALA A 74 4.68 -2.10 11.19
C ALA A 74 3.61 -1.39 12.03
N SER A 75 2.62 -0.73 11.41
CA SER A 75 1.53 -0.08 12.15
C SER A 75 0.61 -1.09 12.83
N PHE A 76 0.40 -2.26 12.25
CA PHE A 76 -0.24 -3.37 12.95
C PHE A 76 0.55 -3.79 14.20
N GLY A 77 1.88 -3.87 14.11
CA GLY A 77 2.74 -4.13 15.27
C GLY A 77 2.54 -3.11 16.40
N LEU A 78 2.43 -1.83 16.07
CA LEU A 78 2.13 -0.77 17.04
C LEU A 78 0.72 -0.92 17.63
N SER A 79 -0.27 -1.26 16.80
CA SER A 79 -1.64 -1.52 17.25
C SER A 79 -1.72 -2.70 18.22
N PHE A 80 -0.99 -3.78 17.94
CA PHE A 80 -0.88 -4.93 18.84
C PHE A 80 -0.25 -4.56 20.19
N LEU A 81 0.85 -3.79 20.18
CA LEU A 81 1.49 -3.30 21.42
C LEU A 81 0.52 -2.49 22.27
N TYR A 82 -0.18 -1.54 21.65
CA TYR A 82 -1.18 -0.74 22.34
C TYR A 82 -2.31 -1.62 22.94
N ASN A 83 -2.83 -2.59 22.18
CA ASN A 83 -3.86 -3.50 22.68
C ASN A 83 -3.35 -4.38 23.82
N ALA A 84 -2.09 -4.85 23.76
CA ALA A 84 -1.48 -5.62 24.84
C ALA A 84 -1.35 -4.79 26.12
N VAL A 85 -1.00 -3.50 26.01
CA VAL A 85 -1.00 -2.58 27.15
C VAL A 85 -2.41 -2.44 27.70
N GLY A 86 -3.41 -2.14 26.87
CA GLY A 86 -4.81 -2.02 27.30
C GLY A 86 -5.33 -3.28 28.00
N LEU A 87 -5.01 -4.46 27.47
CA LEU A 87 -5.35 -5.75 28.08
C LEU A 87 -4.66 -5.94 29.43
N SER A 88 -3.40 -5.53 29.57
CA SER A 88 -2.66 -5.62 30.85
C SER A 88 -3.32 -4.79 31.94
N PHE A 89 -3.77 -3.56 31.61
CA PHE A 89 -4.55 -2.72 32.53
C PHE A 89 -5.90 -3.35 32.89
N ALA A 90 -6.57 -4.00 31.94
CA ALA A 90 -7.83 -4.69 32.17
C ALA A 90 -7.68 -5.87 33.14
N VAL A 91 -6.69 -6.73 32.91
CA VAL A 91 -6.41 -7.91 33.76
C VAL A 91 -5.95 -7.49 35.15
N ALA A 92 -5.21 -6.39 35.28
CA ALA A 92 -4.80 -5.83 36.58
C ALA A 92 -5.95 -5.15 37.35
N GLY A 93 -7.16 -5.03 36.76
CA GLY A 93 -8.29 -4.32 37.38
C GLY A 93 -8.11 -2.80 37.44
N MET A 94 -7.14 -2.24 36.70
CA MET A 94 -6.80 -0.81 36.69
C MET A 94 -7.50 -0.03 35.57
N LEU A 95 -8.32 -0.70 34.75
CA LEU A 95 -9.01 -0.09 33.63
C LEU A 95 -10.27 0.65 34.09
N SER A 96 -10.15 1.93 34.41
CA SER A 96 -11.28 2.81 34.70
C SER A 96 -11.87 3.44 33.42
N PRO A 97 -13.12 3.96 33.44
CA PRO A 97 -13.70 4.66 32.29
C PRO A 97 -12.84 5.82 31.77
N LEU A 98 -12.18 6.55 32.68
CA LEU A 98 -11.27 7.65 32.32
C LEU A 98 -10.03 7.13 31.59
N VAL A 99 -9.42 6.06 32.08
CA VAL A 99 -8.23 5.45 31.43
C VAL A 99 -8.60 4.94 30.04
N SER A 100 -9.75 4.27 29.90
CA SER A 100 -10.25 3.81 28.60
C SER A 100 -10.50 4.96 27.63
N ALA A 101 -11.07 6.08 28.11
CA ALA A 101 -11.37 7.25 27.29
C ALA A 101 -10.10 7.94 26.75
N ILE A 102 -8.99 7.90 27.49
CA ILE A 102 -7.70 8.43 27.04
C ILE A 102 -7.01 7.44 26.10
N LEU A 103 -7.00 6.17 26.46
CA LEU A 103 -6.32 5.13 25.69
C LEU A 103 -6.91 5.05 24.27
N MET A 104 -8.24 4.99 24.13
CA MET A 104 -8.91 4.73 22.84
C MET A 104 -8.47 5.68 21.70
N PRO A 105 -8.47 7.02 21.84
CA PRO A 105 -7.96 7.92 20.81
C PRO A 105 -6.44 7.89 20.66
N LEU A 106 -5.69 7.59 21.73
CA LEU A 106 -4.22 7.56 21.72
C LEU A 106 -3.68 6.53 20.73
N SER A 107 -4.36 5.39 20.60
CA SER A 107 -4.00 4.35 19.62
C SER A 107 -4.00 4.89 18.18
N SER A 108 -5.12 5.49 17.77
CA SER A 108 -5.29 6.03 16.42
C SER A 108 -4.29 7.14 16.13
N ILE A 109 -4.11 8.07 17.08
CA ILE A 109 -3.14 9.17 16.96
C ILE A 109 -1.72 8.61 16.78
N SER A 110 -1.33 7.63 17.59
CA SER A 110 -0.01 7.01 17.53
C SER A 110 0.24 6.36 16.17
N VAL A 111 -0.74 5.62 15.64
CA VAL A 111 -0.65 5.01 14.30
C VAL A 111 -0.54 6.08 13.21
N VAL A 112 -1.38 7.12 13.25
CA VAL A 112 -1.38 8.20 12.24
C VAL A 112 -0.07 8.98 12.26
N VAL A 113 0.44 9.34 13.44
CA VAL A 113 1.73 10.06 13.57
C VAL A 113 2.88 9.19 13.06
N PHE A 114 2.88 7.90 13.38
CA PHE A 114 3.90 6.97 12.91
C PHE A 114 3.87 6.83 11.39
N THR A 115 2.70 6.49 10.81
CA THR A 115 2.60 6.27 9.36
C THR A 115 2.88 7.54 8.57
N THR A 116 2.36 8.69 8.99
CA THR A 116 2.55 9.98 8.29
C THR A 116 4.01 10.42 8.33
N THR A 117 4.63 10.40 9.52
CA THR A 117 6.03 10.82 9.68
C THR A 117 6.97 9.95 8.87
N VAL A 118 6.81 8.63 8.94
CA VAL A 118 7.70 7.72 8.24
C VAL A 118 7.46 7.75 6.73
N THR A 119 6.22 7.84 6.28
CA THR A 119 5.91 7.98 4.84
C THR A 119 6.55 9.24 4.28
N ARG A 120 6.40 10.38 4.96
CA ARG A 120 7.00 11.66 4.55
C ARG A 120 8.53 11.59 4.51
N PHE A 121 9.14 11.02 5.56
CA PHE A 121 10.59 10.86 5.63
C PHE A 121 11.13 10.00 4.48
N ARG A 122 10.45 8.90 4.15
CA ARG A 122 10.86 7.98 3.09
C ARG A 122 10.60 8.53 1.69
N ALA A 123 9.53 9.31 1.51
CA ALA A 123 9.27 10.02 0.26
C ALA A 123 10.39 11.04 -0.06
N MET A 124 10.86 11.79 0.95
CA MET A 124 11.99 12.71 0.78
C MET A 124 13.29 11.98 0.41
N GLN A 125 13.56 10.82 1.00
CA GLN A 125 14.75 10.02 0.67
C GLN A 125 14.74 9.50 -0.78
N LEU A 126 13.56 9.22 -1.32
CA LEU A 126 13.38 8.73 -2.70
C LEU A 126 13.28 9.87 -3.72
N ARG A 127 13.46 11.14 -3.31
CA ARG A 127 13.39 12.35 -4.16
C ARG A 127 12.05 12.51 -4.89
N TRP A 128 10.96 12.08 -4.27
CA TRP A 128 9.60 12.20 -4.80
C TRP A 128 8.89 13.52 -4.43
N VAL A 129 9.54 14.36 -3.60
CA VAL A 129 9.03 15.66 -3.13
C VAL A 129 10.10 16.71 -3.36
#